data_AF-A0A952AG48-F1
#
_entry.id   AF-A0A952AG48-F1
#
_cell.length_a   1.000
_cell.length_b   1.000
_cell.length_c   1.000
_cell.angle_alpha   90.00
_cell.angle_beta   90.00
_cell.angle_gamma   90.00
#
_symmetry.space_group_name_H-M   'P 1'
#
loop_
_entity.id
_entity.type
_entity.pdbx_description
1 polymer ?
#
loop_
_entity_poly.entity_id
_entity_poly.type
_entity_poly.pdbx_seq_one_letter_code
_entity_poly.pdbx_strand_id
1 'polypeptide(L)' 'MSKISINIATGSLQQAEMIVGIDLGTTNSLVSIIHPESKQAIILKEHDSSSLVPSIVHFDELNNVIVGDNAK' A
#
# COMPACT_ATOMS: atom_id res chain seq x y z
N MET A 1 -19.63 23.21 3.36
CA MET A 1 -18.66 22.63 2.40
C MET A 1 -19.31 21.44 1.72
N SER A 2 -19.22 21.35 0.39
CA SER A 2 -19.72 20.21 -0.38
C SER A 2 -19.07 18.92 0.13
N LYS A 3 -19.89 17.93 0.50
CA LYS A 3 -19.42 16.65 1.05
C LYS A 3 -18.80 15.72 0.00
N ILE A 4 -18.98 16.03 -1.28
CA ILE A 4 -18.56 15.22 -2.42
C ILE A 4 -18.13 16.16 -3.55
N SER A 5 -16.89 15.99 -4.01
CA SER A 5 -16.33 16.71 -5.16
C SER A 5 -16.75 16.01 -6.46
N ILE A 6 -17.21 16.75 -7.45
CA ILE A 6 -17.59 16.22 -8.77
C ILE A 6 -16.76 16.92 -9.83
N ASN A 7 -16.12 16.14 -10.72
CA ASN A 7 -15.53 16.68 -11.93
C ASN A 7 -16.66 17.01 -12.92
N ILE A 8 -16.87 18.30 -13.19
CA ILE A 8 -17.98 18.77 -14.04
C ILE A 8 -17.80 18.39 -15.51
N ALA A 9 -16.55 18.21 -15.98
CA ALA A 9 -16.28 17.84 -17.37
C ALA A 9 -16.55 16.35 -17.66
N THR A 10 -16.35 15.48 -16.67
CA THR A 10 -16.50 14.02 -16.82
C THR A 10 -17.73 13.46 -16.11
N GLY A 11 -18.42 14.25 -15.30
CA GLY A 11 -19.54 13.80 -14.46
C GLY A 11 -19.12 12.79 -13.38
N SER A 12 -17.82 12.60 -13.15
CA SER A 12 -17.32 11.58 -12.24
C SER A 12 -17.12 12.13 -10.83
N LEU A 13 -17.35 11.26 -9.85
CA LEU A 13 -16.96 11.52 -8.46
C LEU A 13 -15.44 11.69 -8.41
N GLN A 14 -14.99 12.77 -7.77
CA GLN A 14 -13.57 12.95 -7.48
C GLN A 14 -13.27 12.20 -6.18
N GLN A 15 -12.83 10.95 -6.33
CA GLN A 15 -12.28 10.19 -5.21
C GLN A 15 -10.91 10.81 -4.85
N ALA A 16 -10.70 11.15 -3.58
CA ALA A 16 -9.38 11.58 -3.14
C ALA A 16 -8.39 10.42 -3.26
N GLU A 17 -7.29 10.63 -3.99
CA GLU A 17 -6.20 9.66 -4.05
C GLU A 17 -5.51 9.59 -2.67
N MET A 18 -5.23 8.38 -2.20
CA MET A 18 -4.48 8.17 -0.96
C MET A 18 -2.98 8.13 -1.29
N ILE A 19 -2.22 9.03 -0.68
CA ILE A 19 -0.76 9.02 -0.79
C ILE A 19 -0.21 8.04 0.25
N VAL A 20 0.66 7.14 -0.21
CA VAL A 20 1.36 6.16 0.62
C VAL A 20 2.87 6.43 0.59
N GLY A 21 3.54 6.21 1.70
CA GLY A 21 5.01 6.18 1.77
C GLY A 21 5.48 4.73 1.69
N ILE A 22 6.34 4.41 0.74
CA ILE A 22 6.91 3.07 0.58
C ILE A 22 8.41 3.15 0.83
N ASP A 23 8.88 2.36 1.78
CA ASP A 23 10.31 2.11 1.96
C ASP A 23 10.66 0.81 1.22
N LEU A 24 11.44 0.93 0.15
CA LEU A 24 11.89 -0.18 -0.70
C LEU A 24 13.31 -0.58 -0.31
N GLY A 25 13.43 -1.26 0.83
CA GLY A 25 14.71 -1.74 1.34
C GLY A 25 15.26 -2.95 0.56
N THR A 26 16.54 -3.25 0.78
CA THR A 26 17.20 -4.40 0.14
C THR A 26 16.77 -5.74 0.74
N THR A 27 16.55 -5.80 2.06
CA THR A 27 16.15 -7.03 2.77
C THR A 27 14.67 -7.05 3.07
N ASN A 28 14.12 -5.95 3.56
CA ASN A 28 12.70 -5.81 3.90
C ASN A 28 12.19 -4.46 3.43
N SER A 29 10.89 -4.40 3.15
CA SER A 29 10.16 -3.21 2.73
C SER A 29 8.94 -2.98 3.63
N LEU A 30 8.38 -1.77 3.63
CA LEU A 30 7.12 -1.46 4.32
C LEU A 30 6.31 -0.38 3.61
N VAL A 31 5.03 -0.25 3.98
CA VAL A 31 4.12 0.79 3.49
C VAL A 31 3.54 1.58 4.66
N SER A 32 3.45 2.89 4.52
CA SER A 32 2.93 3.81 5.52
C SER A 32 1.94 4.81 4.93
N ILE A 33 1.10 5.38 5.79
CA ILE A 33 0.19 6.48 5.45
C ILE A 33 0.19 7.53 6.56
N ILE A 34 -0.29 8.73 6.25
CA ILE A 34 -0.76 9.66 7.27
C ILE A 34 -2.21 9.30 7.58
N HIS A 35 -2.48 8.80 8.79
CA HIS A 35 -3.82 8.41 9.19
C HIS A 35 -4.78 9.62 9.06
N PRO A 36 -5.94 9.47 8.39
CA PRO A 36 -6.77 10.59 7.97
C PRO A 36 -7.32 11.41 9.15
N GLU A 37 -7.59 10.77 10.28
CA GLU A 37 -8.12 11.43 11.49
C GLU A 37 -7.01 11.93 12.42
N SER A 38 -6.17 11.03 12.94
CA SER A 38 -5.10 11.40 13.89
C SER A 38 -3.97 12.26 13.28
N LYS A 39 -3.86 12.34 11.95
CA LYS A 39 -2.77 13.04 11.22
C LYS A 39 -1.37 12.54 11.57
N GLN A 40 -1.24 11.34 12.11
CA GLN A 40 0.05 10.72 12.43
C GLN A 40 0.47 9.73 11.34
N ALA A 41 1.78 9.58 11.16
CA ALA A 41 2.33 8.53 10.31
C ALA A 41 2.07 7.16 10.97
N ILE A 42 1.48 6.24 10.22
CA ILE A 42 1.26 4.87 10.65
C ILE A 42 1.78 3.91 9.58
N ILE A 43 2.30 2.76 10.03
CA ILE A 43 2.72 1.69 9.14
C ILE A 43 1.52 0.76 8.94
N LEU A 44 1.24 0.41 7.69
CA LEU A 44 0.21 -0.56 7.35
C LEU A 44 0.73 -1.96 7.67
N LYS A 45 -0.10 -2.78 8.30
CA LYS A 45 0.22 -4.18 8.62
C LYS A 45 -0.58 -5.08 7.71
N GLU A 46 0.05 -6.17 7.26
CA GLU A 46 -0.69 -7.28 6.67
C GLU A 46 -1.55 -7.95 7.76
N HIS A 47 -2.58 -8.68 7.33
CA HIS A 47 -3.76 -9.02 8.11
C HIS A 47 -3.52 -9.80 9.42
N ASP A 48 -2.27 -10.16 9.81
CA ASP A 48 -2.01 -10.72 11.16
C ASP A 48 -0.55 -10.85 11.70
N SER A 49 0.53 -10.23 11.20
CA SER A 49 1.79 -10.32 12.00
C SER A 49 2.97 -9.38 11.74
N SER A 50 3.25 -8.92 10.52
CA SER A 50 4.44 -8.10 10.28
C SER A 50 4.12 -6.78 9.56
N SER A 51 4.78 -5.72 10.00
CA SER A 51 4.81 -4.44 9.27
C SER A 51 5.93 -4.40 8.21
N LEU A 52 6.80 -5.41 8.20
CA LEU A 52 7.91 -5.57 7.27
C LEU A 52 7.64 -6.79 6.38
N VAL A 53 7.85 -6.62 5.08
CA VAL A 53 7.72 -7.67 4.07
C VAL A 53 9.10 -7.97 3.47
N PRO A 54 9.55 -9.24 3.39
CA PRO A 54 10.80 -9.59 2.73
C PRO A 54 10.86 -9.07 1.29
N SER A 55 11.97 -8.45 0.92
CA SER A 55 12.18 -7.90 -0.43
C SER A 55 12.71 -8.99 -1.36
N ILE A 56 11.87 -10.00 -1.56
CA ILE A 56 12.19 -11.22 -2.31
C ILE A 56 11.10 -11.48 -3.34
N VAL A 57 11.53 -11.86 -4.54
CA VAL A 57 10.68 -12.39 -5.61
C VAL A 57 11.20 -13.77 -5.95
N HIS A 58 10.31 -14.76 -5.91
CA HIS A 58 10.59 -16.14 -6.29
C HIS A 58 9.67 -16.54 -7.45
N PHE A 59 10.21 -17.34 -8.37
CA PHE A 59 9.45 -17.96 -9.45
C PHE A 59 9.47 -19.46 -9.23
N ASP A 60 8.29 -20.08 -9.08
CA ASP A 60 8.20 -21.52 -8.90
C ASP A 60 8.45 -22.30 -10.22
N GLU A 61 8.37 -23.63 -10.17
CA GLU A 61 8.58 -24.51 -11.33
C GLU A 61 7.58 -24.28 -12.48
N LEU A 62 6.44 -23.64 -12.19
CA LEU A 62 5.39 -23.30 -13.16
C LEU A 62 5.46 -21.83 -13.61
N ASN A 63 6.52 -21.09 -13.23
CA ASN A 63 6.69 -19.65 -13.44
C ASN A 63 5.65 -18.77 -12.74
N ASN A 64 5.01 -19.24 -11.65
CA ASN A 64 4.18 -18.37 -10.82
C ASN A 64 5.06 -17.43 -10.01
N VAL A 65 4.65 -16.17 -9.92
CA VAL A 65 5.35 -15.15 -9.12
C VAL A 65 4.91 -15.24 -7.67
N ILE A 66 5.88 -15.42 -6.79
CA ILE A 66 5.68 -15.44 -5.33
C ILE A 66 6.52 -14.28 -4.76
N VAL A 67 5.93 -13.49 -3.87
CA VAL A 67 6.54 -12.26 -3.31
C VAL A 67 6.39 -12.26 -1.79
N GLY A 68 7.35 -11.65 -1.10
CA GLY A 68 7.24 -11.40 0.34
C GLY A 68 7.49 -12.65 1.17
N ASP A 69 6.71 -12.83 2.25
CA ASP A 69 6.91 -13.94 3.19
C ASP A 69 6.77 -15.32 2.54
N ASN A 70 5.89 -15.47 1.54
CA ASN A 70 5.72 -16.73 0.82
C ASN A 70 6.92 -17.06 -0.10
N ALA A 71 7.77 -16.08 -0.41
CA ALA A 71 8.93 -16.24 -1.29
C ALA A 71 10.21 -16.60 -0.53
N LYS A 72 10.18 -16.63 0.81
CA LYS A 72 11.30 -16.93 1.70
C LYS A 72 11.38 -18.42 2.00
#